data_AF-A0A3D4HH00-F1
#
_entry.id   AF-A0A3D4HH00-F1
#
_cell.length_a   1.000
_cell.length_b   1.000
_cell.length_c   1.000
_cell.angle_alpha   90.00
_cell.angle_beta   90.00
_cell.angle_gamma   90.00
#
_symmetry.space_group_name_H-M   'P 1'
#
loop_
_entity.id
_entity.type
_entity.pdbx_description
1 polymer ?
#
loop_
_entity_poly.entity_id
_entity_poly.type
_entity_poly.pdbx_seq_one_letter_code
_entity_poly.pdbx_strand_id
1 'polypeptide(L)'
;MSLKKCVPLLALTCLFAACEASHDDKDGKSSMDSAKAEKMETLKKENLSVLTDKINQKSTELMAMLKDKNPDLHEDLTEAMKAFNKGDIEEALDEFKEVYQGHVTTDQMEVAKDIASNMQIFALESEFKATDGPVGQAIGSIRNQDHAQALKSLQDILKKGQLSSKQKDIVEEIMKYYTESTHVMEDSLKSFGL
;
A
#
# COMPACT_ATOMS: atom_id res chain seq x y z
N MET A 1 50.16 -3.71 -2.94
CA MET A 1 49.87 -2.42 -2.28
C MET A 1 48.38 -2.38 -1.96
N SER A 2 48.08 -2.25 -0.68
CA SER A 2 46.74 -2.15 -0.10
C SER A 2 46.30 -0.69 -0.04
N LEU A 3 44.99 -0.43 -0.13
CA LEU A 3 44.17 0.47 0.69
C LEU A 3 42.76 0.54 0.05
N LYS A 4 41.76 -0.17 0.60
CA LYS A 4 40.80 0.26 1.65
C LYS A 4 39.70 1.21 1.15
N LYS A 5 38.44 0.75 1.26
CA LYS A 5 37.38 1.22 2.21
C LYS A 5 36.06 0.53 1.79
N CYS A 6 35.64 -0.55 2.45
CA CYS A 6 34.81 -0.60 3.68
C CYS A 6 33.47 0.14 3.55
N VAL A 7 32.43 -0.60 3.19
CA VAL A 7 31.02 -0.30 3.52
C VAL A 7 30.72 -1.04 4.82
N PRO A 8 30.29 -0.39 5.92
CA PRO A 8 29.85 -1.12 7.09
C PRO A 8 28.42 -1.60 6.88
N LEU A 9 28.31 -2.92 6.76
CA LEU A 9 27.18 -3.74 7.13
C LEU A 9 26.74 -3.34 8.56
N LEU A 10 25.70 -2.52 8.69
CA LEU A 10 25.18 -2.16 10.02
C LEU A 10 24.31 -3.30 10.52
N ALA A 11 24.93 -4.00 11.46
CA ALA A 11 24.43 -5.15 12.18
C ALA A 11 23.07 -4.87 12.84
N LEU A 12 22.17 -5.79 12.57
CA LEU A 12 21.07 -6.21 13.43
C LEU A 12 21.64 -6.59 14.81
N THR A 13 21.65 -5.67 15.78
CA THR A 13 21.97 -5.98 17.17
C THR A 13 20.76 -5.79 18.07
N CYS A 14 20.31 -6.91 18.61
CA CYS A 14 19.45 -7.00 19.77
C CYS A 14 19.99 -6.15 20.92
N LEU A 15 19.17 -5.23 21.45
CA LEU A 15 19.28 -4.80 22.84
C LEU A 15 17.91 -4.94 23.51
N PHE A 16 17.62 -6.17 23.93
CA PHE A 16 16.88 -6.39 25.17
C PHE A 16 17.93 -6.43 26.28
N ALA A 17 17.92 -5.42 27.14
CA ALA A 17 18.54 -5.50 28.47
C ALA A 17 17.48 -5.00 29.46
N ALA A 18 17.07 -5.91 30.34
CA ALA A 18 16.14 -5.69 31.43
C ALA A 18 16.88 -5.38 32.74
N CYS A 19 16.11 -4.82 33.69
CA CYS A 19 16.35 -4.68 35.14
C CYS A 19 17.44 -3.68 35.58
N GLU A 20 17.31 -2.89 36.66
CA GLU A 20 16.31 -2.76 37.71
C GLU A 20 16.56 -1.40 38.42
N ALA A 21 15.51 -0.62 38.66
CA ALA A 21 15.51 0.39 39.71
C ALA A 21 14.09 0.46 40.28
N SER A 22 13.93 -0.20 41.42
CA SER A 22 12.75 -0.14 42.27
C SER A 22 12.50 1.30 42.71
N HIS A 23 11.41 1.89 42.23
CA HIS A 23 10.67 2.92 42.95
C HIS A 23 9.19 2.70 42.70
N ASP A 24 8.44 2.58 43.79
CA ASP A 24 6.99 2.69 43.82
C ASP A 24 6.56 3.94 43.04
N ASP A 25 6.00 3.77 41.84
CA ASP A 25 5.18 4.78 41.19
C ASP A 25 4.16 4.07 40.31
N LYS A 26 2.91 4.05 40.77
CA LYS A 26 1.75 3.56 40.01
C LYS A 26 1.38 4.48 38.83
N ASP A 27 2.18 5.50 38.54
CA ASP A 27 1.93 6.51 37.50
C ASP A 27 2.87 6.41 36.27
N GLY A 28 3.90 5.55 36.29
CA GLY A 28 4.91 5.46 35.21
C GLY A 28 4.48 4.68 33.96
N LYS A 29 3.43 3.84 34.05
CA LYS A 29 2.96 3.03 32.92
C LYS A 29 2.19 3.86 31.88
N SER A 30 1.50 4.91 32.35
CA SER A 30 0.69 5.79 31.50
C SER A 30 1.53 6.66 30.55
N SER A 31 2.71 7.13 30.95
CA SER A 31 3.51 8.05 30.12
C SER A 31 4.36 7.34 29.07
N MET A 32 4.77 6.09 29.34
CA MET A 32 5.53 5.29 28.38
C MET A 32 4.64 4.74 27.26
N ASP A 33 3.39 4.39 27.60
CA ASP A 33 2.38 3.97 26.63
C ASP A 33 1.90 5.14 25.76
N SER A 34 1.77 6.35 26.33
CA SER A 34 1.41 7.57 25.56
C SER A 34 2.53 8.00 24.61
N ALA A 35 3.80 8.01 25.05
CA ALA A 35 4.93 8.35 24.18
C ALA A 35 5.12 7.33 23.04
N LYS A 36 4.85 6.04 23.29
CA LYS A 36 4.88 5.01 22.26
C LYS A 36 3.74 5.18 21.26
N ALA A 37 2.53 5.51 21.72
CA ALA A 37 1.38 5.78 20.87
C ALA A 37 1.60 7.02 19.98
N GLU A 38 2.08 8.13 20.54
CA GLU A 38 2.39 9.36 19.80
C GLU A 38 3.47 9.14 18.73
N LYS A 39 4.53 8.38 19.06
CA LYS A 39 5.56 8.02 18.10
C LYS A 39 5.00 7.17 16.94
N MET A 40 4.11 6.22 17.26
CA MET A 40 3.50 5.34 16.25
C MET A 40 2.52 6.10 15.35
N GLU A 41 1.77 7.06 15.89
CA GLU A 41 0.91 7.94 15.10
C GLU A 41 1.72 8.86 14.17
N THR A 42 2.86 9.38 14.64
CA THR A 42 3.76 10.21 13.85
C THR A 42 4.33 9.42 12.67
N LEU A 43 4.86 8.22 12.93
CA LEU A 43 5.38 7.33 11.87
C LEU A 43 4.30 6.95 10.86
N LYS A 44 3.06 6.73 11.31
CA LYS A 44 1.92 6.46 10.41
C LYS A 44 1.66 7.66 9.49
N LYS A 45 1.64 8.89 10.03
CA LYS A 45 1.45 10.11 9.23
C LYS A 45 2.59 10.31 8.22
N GLU A 46 3.84 10.09 8.63
CA GLU A 46 5.00 10.16 7.74
C GLU A 46 4.91 9.13 6.60
N ASN A 47 4.56 7.87 6.91
CA ASN A 47 4.38 6.84 5.89
C ASN A 47 3.26 7.17 4.91
N LEU A 48 2.10 7.63 5.39
CA LEU A 48 0.98 8.02 4.54
C LEU A 48 1.34 9.22 3.65
N SER A 49 2.15 10.17 4.16
CA SER A 49 2.68 11.28 3.35
C SER A 49 3.58 10.77 2.23
N VAL A 50 4.51 9.86 2.54
CA VAL A 50 5.41 9.26 1.53
C VAL A 50 4.63 8.49 0.46
N LEU A 51 3.56 7.78 0.85
CA LEU A 51 2.67 7.10 -0.09
C LEU A 51 1.92 8.10 -0.98
N THR A 52 1.39 9.16 -0.38
CA THR A 52 0.70 10.25 -1.12
C THR A 52 1.63 10.87 -2.18
N ASP A 53 2.86 11.19 -1.81
CA ASP A 53 3.84 11.76 -2.74
C ASP A 53 4.17 10.80 -3.89
N LYS A 54 4.33 9.51 -3.60
CA LYS A 54 4.57 8.48 -4.63
C LYS A 54 3.39 8.33 -5.59
N ILE A 55 2.17 8.28 -5.06
CA ILE A 55 0.95 8.17 -5.86
C ILE A 55 0.83 9.39 -6.77
N ASN A 56 1.02 10.60 -6.25
CA ASN A 56 0.97 11.84 -7.02
C ASN A 56 2.06 11.90 -8.11
N GLN A 57 3.30 11.54 -7.76
CA GLN A 57 4.41 11.53 -8.70
C GLN A 57 4.16 10.56 -9.86
N LYS A 58 3.79 9.32 -9.55
CA LYS A 58 3.55 8.29 -10.55
C LYS A 58 2.30 8.55 -11.38
N SER A 59 1.26 9.12 -10.80
CA SER A 59 0.06 9.51 -11.54
C SER A 59 0.35 10.65 -12.52
N THR A 60 1.17 11.62 -12.12
CA THR A 60 1.63 12.69 -13.04
C THR A 60 2.44 12.11 -14.21
N GLU A 61 3.33 11.15 -13.91
CA GLU A 61 4.09 10.42 -14.93
C GLU A 61 3.16 9.68 -15.90
N LEU A 62 2.21 8.90 -15.39
CA LEU A 62 1.27 8.14 -16.22
C LEU A 62 0.34 9.05 -17.04
N MET A 63 -0.20 10.12 -16.46
CA MET A 63 -1.00 11.11 -17.19
C MET A 63 -0.23 11.66 -18.39
N ALA A 64 1.04 12.01 -18.22
CA ALA A 64 1.88 12.49 -19.33
C ALA A 64 2.07 11.42 -20.42
N MET A 65 2.17 10.14 -20.05
CA MET A 65 2.29 9.03 -20.99
C MET A 65 0.97 8.72 -21.75
N LEU A 66 -0.18 9.00 -21.14
CA LEU A 66 -1.50 8.69 -21.70
C LEU A 66 -2.05 9.81 -22.60
N LYS A 67 -1.70 11.08 -22.31
CA LYS A 67 -2.32 12.29 -22.89
C LYS A 67 -2.60 12.25 -24.40
N ASP A 68 -1.63 11.78 -25.19
CA ASP A 68 -1.73 11.84 -26.66
C ASP A 68 -2.26 10.54 -27.29
N LYS A 69 -2.24 9.42 -26.54
CA LYS A 69 -2.52 8.08 -27.09
C LYS A 69 -3.78 7.45 -26.52
N ASN A 70 -4.15 7.81 -25.29
CA ASN A 70 -5.26 7.24 -24.53
C ASN A 70 -5.95 8.36 -23.72
N PRO A 71 -6.69 9.28 -24.39
CA PRO A 71 -7.34 10.40 -23.70
C PRO A 71 -8.40 9.95 -22.69
N ASP A 72 -9.11 8.85 -22.98
CA ASP A 72 -10.11 8.29 -22.07
C ASP A 72 -9.45 7.82 -20.76
N LEU A 73 -8.38 7.01 -20.85
CA LEU A 73 -7.62 6.57 -19.67
C LEU A 73 -6.95 7.73 -18.92
N HIS A 74 -6.64 8.83 -19.60
CA HIS A 74 -6.16 10.04 -18.95
C HIS A 74 -7.27 10.69 -18.11
N GLU A 75 -8.51 10.73 -18.60
CA GLU A 75 -9.67 11.23 -17.86
C GLU A 75 -9.97 10.34 -16.65
N ASP A 76 -10.00 9.02 -16.83
CA ASP A 76 -10.20 8.06 -15.74
C ASP A 76 -9.15 8.22 -14.63
N LEU A 77 -7.87 8.34 -15.01
CA LEU A 77 -6.79 8.61 -14.07
C LEU A 77 -6.95 9.96 -13.35
N THR A 78 -7.51 10.95 -14.03
CA THR A 78 -7.76 12.28 -13.45
C THR A 78 -8.86 12.23 -12.39
N GLU A 79 -9.96 11.53 -12.67
CA GLU A 79 -11.05 11.36 -11.71
C GLU A 79 -10.63 10.48 -10.52
N ALA A 80 -9.89 9.39 -10.76
CA ALA A 80 -9.29 8.58 -9.70
C ALA A 80 -8.43 9.42 -8.74
N MET A 81 -7.58 10.28 -9.28
CA MET A 81 -6.72 11.15 -8.47
C MET A 81 -7.49 12.26 -7.74
N LYS A 82 -8.61 12.73 -8.30
CA LYS A 82 -9.49 13.70 -7.64
C LYS A 82 -10.23 13.06 -6.47
N ALA A 83 -10.72 11.82 -6.61
CA ALA A 83 -11.30 11.04 -5.52
C ALA A 83 -10.26 10.79 -4.42
N PHE A 84 -9.06 10.35 -4.79
CA PHE A 84 -7.95 10.11 -3.86
C PHE A 84 -7.62 11.36 -3.04
N ASN A 85 -7.49 12.52 -3.69
CA ASN A 85 -7.17 13.79 -3.02
C ASN A 85 -8.31 14.33 -2.14
N LYS A 86 -9.56 13.90 -2.36
CA LYS A 86 -10.69 14.17 -1.46
C LYS A 86 -10.74 13.22 -0.27
N GLY A 87 -9.92 12.17 -0.26
CA GLY A 87 -9.93 11.11 0.74
C GLY A 87 -10.97 10.02 0.49
N ASP A 88 -11.59 9.98 -0.69
CA ASP A 88 -12.47 8.90 -1.11
C ASP A 88 -11.65 7.80 -1.79
N ILE A 89 -11.11 6.90 -0.96
CA ILE A 89 -10.17 5.87 -1.42
C ILE A 89 -10.86 4.73 -2.15
N GLU A 90 -12.12 4.44 -1.81
CA GLU A 90 -12.91 3.41 -2.48
C GLU A 90 -13.25 3.86 -3.90
N GLU A 91 -13.78 5.08 -4.06
CA GLU A 91 -14.02 5.70 -5.37
C GLU A 91 -12.72 5.78 -6.18
N ALA A 92 -11.61 6.20 -5.55
CA ALA A 92 -10.33 6.28 -6.24
C ALA A 92 -9.84 4.92 -6.78
N LEU A 93 -10.02 3.83 -6.04
CA LEU A 93 -9.61 2.49 -6.47
C LEU A 93 -10.52 1.96 -7.59
N ASP A 94 -11.83 2.22 -7.52
CA ASP A 94 -12.79 1.81 -8.55
C ASP A 94 -12.56 2.58 -9.87
N GLU A 95 -12.35 3.90 -9.82
CA GLU A 95 -12.01 4.71 -11.01
C GLU A 95 -10.65 4.32 -11.60
N PHE A 96 -9.64 4.05 -10.75
CA PHE A 96 -8.31 3.64 -11.21
C PHE A 96 -8.31 2.27 -11.91
N LYS A 97 -9.33 1.43 -11.65
CA LYS A 97 -9.47 0.11 -12.27
C LYS A 97 -9.53 0.22 -13.80
N GLU A 98 -10.23 1.20 -14.35
CA GLU A 98 -10.36 1.38 -15.80
C GLU A 98 -9.01 1.68 -16.46
N VAL A 99 -8.16 2.47 -15.78
CA VAL A 99 -6.76 2.74 -16.20
C VAL A 99 -5.94 1.45 -16.25
N TYR A 100 -6.11 0.60 -15.24
CA TYR A 100 -5.38 -0.66 -15.12
C TYR A 100 -5.85 -1.73 -16.11
N GLN A 101 -7.14 -1.76 -16.43
CA GLN A 101 -7.76 -2.72 -17.36
C GLN A 101 -7.71 -2.25 -18.82
N GLY A 102 -7.38 -0.98 -19.05
CA GLY A 102 -7.26 -0.38 -20.37
C GLY A 102 -6.10 -0.95 -21.21
N HIS A 103 -6.20 -0.73 -22.52
CA HIS A 103 -5.13 -1.07 -23.45
C HIS A 103 -3.97 -0.07 -23.33
N VAL A 104 -3.00 -0.42 -22.50
CA VAL A 104 -1.80 0.39 -22.25
C VAL A 104 -0.53 -0.33 -22.73
N THR A 105 0.55 0.43 -22.92
CA THR A 105 1.88 -0.14 -23.19
C THR A 105 2.44 -0.83 -21.94
N THR A 106 3.47 -1.67 -22.11
CA THR A 106 4.17 -2.29 -20.97
C THR A 106 4.67 -1.25 -19.96
N ASP A 107 5.31 -0.18 -20.42
CA ASP A 107 5.82 0.87 -19.54
C ASP A 107 4.68 1.59 -18.78
N GLN A 108 3.56 1.87 -19.46
CA GLN A 108 2.38 2.47 -18.83
C GLN A 108 1.78 1.53 -17.78
N MET A 109 1.73 0.23 -18.08
CA MET A 109 1.25 -0.81 -17.16
C MET A 109 2.14 -0.93 -15.92
N GLU A 110 3.47 -0.83 -16.05
CA GLU A 110 4.37 -0.83 -14.90
C GLU A 110 4.12 0.36 -13.97
N VAL A 111 3.96 1.55 -14.54
CA VAL A 111 3.60 2.75 -13.76
C VAL A 111 2.21 2.61 -13.12
N ALA A 112 1.24 2.07 -13.85
CA ALA A 112 -0.11 1.83 -13.33
C ALA A 112 -0.12 0.84 -12.16
N LYS A 113 0.67 -0.24 -12.24
CA LYS A 113 0.87 -1.20 -11.14
C LYS A 113 1.46 -0.55 -9.90
N ASP A 114 2.43 0.33 -10.07
CA ASP A 114 3.04 1.07 -8.96
C ASP A 114 2.01 1.99 -8.28
N ILE A 115 1.17 2.69 -9.05
CA ILE A 115 0.11 3.56 -8.50
C ILE A 115 -0.89 2.71 -7.72
N ALA A 116 -1.46 1.66 -8.33
CA ALA A 116 -2.41 0.77 -7.69
C ALA A 116 -1.86 0.18 -6.39
N SER A 117 -0.63 -0.34 -6.42
CA SER A 117 0.01 -0.92 -5.23
C SER A 117 0.15 0.11 -4.11
N ASN A 118 0.54 1.35 -4.42
CA ASN A 118 0.65 2.40 -3.41
C ASN A 118 -0.72 2.86 -2.89
N MET A 119 -1.75 2.94 -3.74
CA MET A 119 -3.12 3.28 -3.32
C MET A 119 -3.71 2.21 -2.38
N GLN A 120 -3.51 0.93 -2.70
CA GLN A 120 -3.96 -0.19 -1.86
C GLN A 120 -3.24 -0.22 -0.52
N ILE A 121 -1.91 0.02 -0.51
CA ILE A 121 -1.14 0.14 0.73
C ILE A 121 -1.63 1.34 1.54
N PHE A 122 -1.88 2.49 0.91
CA PHE A 122 -2.43 3.68 1.58
C PHE A 122 -3.80 3.38 2.22
N ALA A 123 -4.69 2.68 1.50
CA ALA A 123 -6.01 2.29 2.00
C ALA A 123 -5.89 1.42 3.27
N LEU A 124 -4.99 0.41 3.25
CA LEU A 124 -4.74 -0.43 4.41
C LEU A 124 -4.09 0.34 5.57
N GLU A 125 -3.05 1.13 5.29
CA GLU A 125 -2.34 1.87 6.34
C GLU A 125 -3.22 2.97 6.98
N SER A 126 -4.12 3.59 6.23
CA SER A 126 -5.01 4.65 6.73
C SER A 126 -6.06 4.10 7.70
N GLU A 127 -6.69 2.97 7.40
CA GLU A 127 -7.79 2.41 8.21
C GLU A 127 -7.36 1.44 9.31
N PHE A 128 -6.22 0.78 9.15
CA PHE A 128 -5.74 -0.17 10.16
C PHE A 128 -4.77 0.54 11.12
N LYS A 129 -5.03 0.39 12.42
CA LYS A 129 -4.22 1.01 13.49
C LYS A 129 -2.87 0.31 13.68
N ALA A 130 -2.82 -0.98 13.39
CA ALA A 130 -1.62 -1.79 13.47
C ALA A 130 -1.44 -2.52 12.13
N THR A 131 -0.21 -2.46 11.62
CA THR A 131 0.22 -3.12 10.38
C THR A 131 1.02 -4.38 10.69
N ASP A 132 0.79 -5.01 11.85
CA ASP A 132 1.28 -6.33 12.18
C ASP A 132 0.28 -7.42 11.74
N GLY A 133 0.72 -8.69 11.81
CA GLY A 133 -0.13 -9.82 11.46
C GLY A 133 -0.60 -9.81 9.98
N PRO A 134 -1.87 -10.21 9.69
CA PRO A 134 -2.37 -10.31 8.32
C PRO A 134 -2.34 -9.00 7.52
N VAL A 135 -2.54 -7.85 8.18
CA VAL A 135 -2.49 -6.52 7.52
C VAL A 135 -1.06 -6.23 7.05
N GLY A 136 -0.06 -6.47 7.90
CA GLY A 136 1.34 -6.32 7.54
C GLY A 136 1.78 -7.26 6.43
N GLN A 137 1.29 -8.50 6.46
CA GLN A 137 1.54 -9.48 5.40
C GLN A 137 0.91 -9.04 4.07
N ALA A 138 -0.33 -8.53 4.10
CA ALA A 138 -0.98 -7.97 2.91
C ALA A 138 -0.17 -6.80 2.33
N ILE A 139 0.21 -5.81 3.16
CA ILE A 139 1.03 -4.66 2.72
C ILE A 139 2.36 -5.13 2.11
N GLY A 140 3.06 -6.07 2.77
CA GLY A 140 4.32 -6.62 2.28
C GLY A 140 4.17 -7.34 0.93
N SER A 141 3.12 -8.15 0.77
CA SER A 141 2.84 -8.87 -0.47
C SER A 141 2.41 -7.95 -1.60
N ILE A 142 1.56 -6.95 -1.34
CA ILE A 142 1.18 -5.92 -2.32
C ILE A 142 2.43 -5.19 -2.82
N ARG A 143 3.31 -4.76 -1.90
CA ARG A 143 4.56 -4.07 -2.24
C ARG A 143 5.50 -4.92 -3.10
N ASN A 144 5.52 -6.23 -2.86
CA ASN A 144 6.33 -7.18 -3.62
C ASN A 144 5.63 -7.71 -4.88
N GLN A 145 4.42 -7.23 -5.19
CA GLN A 145 3.58 -7.73 -6.27
C GLN A 145 3.37 -9.26 -6.21
N ASP A 146 3.32 -9.83 -5.00
CA ASP A 146 2.99 -11.24 -4.78
C ASP A 146 1.47 -11.40 -4.68
N HIS A 147 0.82 -11.53 -5.84
CA HIS A 147 -0.64 -11.61 -5.96
C HIS A 147 -1.24 -12.73 -5.10
N ALA A 148 -0.65 -13.92 -5.13
CA ALA A 148 -1.19 -15.08 -4.42
C ALA A 148 -1.14 -14.89 -2.90
N GLN A 149 0.00 -14.39 -2.38
CA GLN A 149 0.14 -14.15 -0.96
C GLN A 149 -0.63 -12.91 -0.51
N ALA A 150 -0.78 -11.88 -1.36
CA ALA A 150 -1.62 -10.72 -1.08
C ALA A 150 -3.08 -11.13 -0.90
N LEU A 151 -3.66 -11.87 -1.87
CA LEU A 151 -5.04 -12.35 -1.81
C LEU A 151 -5.29 -13.21 -0.57
N LYS A 152 -4.37 -14.13 -0.26
CA LYS A 152 -4.46 -14.96 0.95
C LYS A 152 -4.44 -14.13 2.23
N SER A 153 -3.57 -13.11 2.30
CA SER A 153 -3.47 -12.24 3.48
C SER A 153 -4.72 -11.38 3.65
N LEU A 154 -5.30 -10.86 2.56
CA LEU A 154 -6.57 -10.13 2.58
C LEU A 154 -7.74 -11.01 3.04
N GLN A 155 -7.84 -12.25 2.54
CA GLN A 155 -8.81 -13.22 3.04
C GLN A 155 -8.65 -13.52 4.53
N ASP A 156 -7.41 -13.56 5.01
CA ASP A 156 -7.12 -13.75 6.43
C ASP A 156 -7.57 -12.54 7.28
N ILE A 157 -7.48 -11.31 6.77
CA ILE A 157 -8.01 -10.11 7.43
C ILE A 157 -9.53 -10.24 7.61
N LEU A 158 -10.27 -10.61 6.55
CA LEU A 158 -11.73 -10.80 6.60
C LEU A 158 -12.17 -11.90 7.59
N LYS A 159 -11.35 -12.94 7.77
CA LYS A 159 -11.67 -14.06 8.67
C LYS A 159 -11.36 -13.80 10.15
N LYS A 160 -10.44 -12.87 10.46
CA LYS A 160 -9.79 -12.81 11.78
C LYS A 160 -10.34 -11.76 12.76
N GLY A 161 -11.41 -11.01 12.47
CA GLY A 161 -11.89 -10.04 13.46
C GLY A 161 -13.26 -9.38 13.22
N GLN A 162 -13.68 -8.60 14.22
CA GLN A 162 -14.73 -7.60 14.08
C GLN A 162 -14.16 -6.40 13.31
N LEU A 163 -14.20 -6.47 11.98
CA LEU A 163 -13.90 -5.32 11.13
C LEU A 163 -15.05 -4.31 11.22
N SER A 164 -14.73 -3.02 11.17
CA SER A 164 -15.75 -2.03 10.85
C SER A 164 -16.25 -2.23 9.42
N SER A 165 -17.42 -1.69 9.07
CA SER A 165 -17.91 -1.71 7.68
C SER A 165 -16.85 -1.18 6.71
N LYS A 166 -16.30 0.01 6.99
CA LYS A 166 -15.26 0.64 6.16
C LYS A 166 -14.01 -0.23 5.99
N GLN A 167 -13.53 -0.88 7.05
CA GLN A 167 -12.37 -1.79 6.97
C GLN A 167 -12.66 -3.01 6.11
N LYS A 168 -13.89 -3.53 6.18
CA LYS A 168 -14.33 -4.64 5.36
C LYS A 168 -14.43 -4.22 3.89
N ASP A 169 -15.07 -3.09 3.61
CA ASP A 169 -15.28 -2.56 2.27
C ASP A 169 -13.93 -2.33 1.55
N ILE A 170 -12.95 -1.74 2.21
CA ILE A 170 -11.58 -1.57 1.67
C ILE A 170 -10.91 -2.91 1.37
N VAL A 171 -11.00 -3.88 2.27
CA VAL A 171 -10.38 -5.20 2.04
C VAL A 171 -11.06 -5.92 0.88
N GLU A 172 -12.39 -5.83 0.78
CA GLU A 172 -13.17 -6.41 -0.32
C GLU A 172 -12.87 -5.73 -1.66
N GLU A 173 -12.72 -4.40 -1.71
CA GLU A 173 -12.38 -3.67 -2.95
C GLU A 173 -10.96 -4.00 -3.42
N ILE A 174 -9.98 -4.07 -2.51
CA ILE A 174 -8.62 -4.53 -2.86
C ILE A 174 -8.66 -5.98 -3.37
N MET A 175 -9.44 -6.86 -2.74
CA MET A 175 -9.59 -8.24 -3.20
C MET A 175 -10.23 -8.31 -4.60
N LYS A 176 -11.27 -7.50 -4.86
CA LYS A 176 -11.95 -7.39 -6.15
C LYS A 176 -10.96 -7.02 -7.25
N TYR A 177 -10.11 -6.01 -7.01
CA TYR A 177 -9.02 -5.65 -7.91
C TYR A 177 -8.13 -6.86 -8.27
N TYR A 178 -7.71 -7.65 -7.28
CA TYR A 178 -6.86 -8.83 -7.50
C TYR A 178 -7.57 -9.95 -8.26
N THR A 179 -8.89 -10.14 -8.05
CA THR A 179 -9.66 -11.16 -8.78
C THR A 179 -9.95 -10.75 -10.23
N GLU A 180 -10.27 -9.48 -10.46
CA GLU A 180 -10.63 -8.99 -11.78
C GLU A 180 -9.39 -8.77 -12.67
N SER A 181 -8.26 -8.34 -12.08
CA SER A 181 -6.98 -8.24 -12.80
C SER A 181 -6.50 -9.58 -13.37
N THR A 182 -6.72 -10.69 -12.66
CA THR A 182 -6.38 -12.02 -13.18
C THR A 182 -7.23 -12.43 -14.38
N HIS A 183 -8.49 -12.01 -14.45
CA HIS A 183 -9.36 -12.33 -15.58
C HIS A 183 -9.01 -11.52 -16.84
N VAL A 184 -8.72 -10.22 -16.70
CA VAL A 184 -8.34 -9.36 -17.83
C VAL A 184 -6.99 -9.76 -18.43
N MET A 185 -6.04 -10.21 -17.59
CA MET A 185 -4.74 -10.69 -18.06
C MET A 185 -4.88 -12.00 -18.84
N GLU A 186 -5.78 -12.90 -18.41
CA GLU A 186 -6.09 -14.14 -19.13
C GLU A 186 -6.75 -13.86 -20.49
N ASP A 187 -7.70 -12.92 -20.55
CA ASP A 187 -8.40 -12.58 -21.79
C ASP A 187 -7.51 -11.78 -22.77
N SER A 188 -6.64 -10.91 -22.25
CA SER A 188 -5.64 -10.21 -23.05
C SER A 188 -4.68 -11.20 -23.71
N LEU A 189 -4.15 -12.19 -22.97
CA LEU A 189 -3.28 -13.23 -23.52
C LEU A 189 -3.97 -14.04 -24.63
N LYS A 190 -5.23 -14.41 -24.44
CA LYS A 190 -6.05 -15.08 -25.48
C LYS A 190 -6.23 -14.20 -26.72
N SER A 191 -6.44 -12.90 -26.54
CA SER A 191 -6.63 -11.94 -27.65
C SER A 191 -5.35 -11.71 -28.47
N PHE A 192 -4.17 -11.91 -27.88
CA PHE A 192 -2.87 -11.85 -28.55
C PHE A 192 -2.45 -13.20 -29.17
N GLY A 193 -3.25 -14.25 -29.04
CA GLY A 193 -2.99 -15.56 -29.66
C GLY A 193 -1.81 -16.33 -29.04
N LEU A 194 -1.57 -16.13 -27.73
CA LEU A 194 -0.58 -16.89 -26.95
C LEU A 194 -1.23 -18.06 -26.19
#